data_AF-A0A515D540-F1
#
_entry.id   AF-A0A515D540-F1
#
_cell.length_a   1.000
_cell.length_b   1.000
_cell.length_c   1.000
_cell.angle_alpha   90.00
_cell.angle_beta   90.00
_cell.angle_gamma   90.00
#
_symmetry.space_group_name_H-M   'P 1'
#
loop_
_entity.id
_entity.type
_entity.pdbx_description
1 polymer ?
#
loop_
_entity_poly.entity_id
_entity_poly.type
_entity_poly.pdbx_seq_one_letter_code
_entity_poly.pdbx_strand_id
1 'polypeptide(L)'
;MFAFQASLAAVGETAIRPGMTSVDMPVRGFISTDKDGKQSVNFVRTGVGGVSASVPVFRPVRDEATGLDKITLPAMGGVPAQTILINPVPTGPAAPSHTGNGSPVPKTPVHTGTNVRQADSIVVTTFPADVVQDLQDFILWQPDATETGVEALYVMVSDPLDSGRFTRKQLDKKFKHASDFGIADTKKNRVTLTQYRDAIEAHLKDRDTVKKGTYRRNTSSTVYFNPKSMNVVILKADGSFLSAWRIDPTEENGRIYLVSGVL
;
A
#
# COMPACT_ATOMS: atom_id res chain seq x y z
N MET A 1 1.11 -5.03 5.27
CA MET A 1 2.02 -6.18 5.08
C MET A 1 1.36 -7.42 5.65
N PHE A 2 1.60 -8.58 5.04
CA PHE A 2 1.09 -9.87 5.49
C PHE A 2 2.19 -10.92 5.30
N ALA A 3 2.35 -11.83 6.26
CA ALA A 3 3.40 -12.85 6.23
C ALA A 3 2.85 -14.20 6.69
N PHE A 4 3.35 -15.27 6.09
CA PHE A 4 3.05 -16.65 6.48
C PHE A 4 4.18 -17.57 6.04
N GLN A 5 4.15 -18.85 6.46
CA GLN A 5 5.19 -19.82 6.06
C GLN A 5 5.26 -19.97 4.54
N ALA A 6 6.45 -19.75 3.97
CA ALA A 6 6.67 -19.77 2.52
C ALA A 6 6.37 -21.14 1.89
N SER A 7 6.52 -22.23 2.65
CA SER A 7 6.16 -23.59 2.22
C SER A 7 4.69 -23.72 1.78
N LEU A 8 3.78 -22.93 2.38
CA LEU A 8 2.37 -22.92 2.01
C LEU A 8 2.14 -22.31 0.62
N ALA A 9 2.94 -21.31 0.24
CA ALA A 9 2.90 -20.70 -1.10
C ALA A 9 3.69 -21.52 -2.15
N ALA A 10 4.60 -22.39 -1.70
CA ALA A 10 5.31 -23.32 -2.58
C ALA A 10 4.43 -24.48 -3.06
N VAL A 11 3.29 -24.73 -2.41
CA VAL A 11 2.31 -25.78 -2.75
C VAL A 11 2.97 -27.18 -2.87
N GLY A 12 4.08 -27.40 -2.15
CA GLY A 12 4.86 -28.64 -2.23
C GLY A 12 5.65 -28.83 -3.53
N GLU A 13 5.60 -27.89 -4.46
CA GLU A 13 6.29 -27.95 -5.76
C GLU A 13 7.72 -27.40 -5.70
N THR A 14 8.00 -26.48 -4.77
CA THR A 14 9.30 -25.79 -4.67
C THR A 14 10.00 -26.12 -3.35
N ALA A 15 11.24 -26.62 -3.43
CA ALA A 15 12.10 -26.79 -2.26
C ALA A 15 12.73 -25.45 -1.86
N ILE A 16 12.46 -25.01 -0.61
CA ILE A 16 13.01 -23.78 -0.03
C ILE A 16 14.14 -24.14 0.92
N ARG A 17 15.36 -23.66 0.65
CA ARG A 17 16.57 -24.00 1.44
C ARG A 17 17.34 -22.75 1.88
N PRO A 18 17.97 -22.77 3.07
CA PRO A 18 18.84 -21.68 3.49
C PRO A 18 19.97 -21.42 2.48
N GLY A 19 20.37 -20.16 2.34
CA GLY A 19 21.43 -19.73 1.43
C GLY A 19 20.95 -19.29 0.04
N MET A 20 19.72 -19.64 -0.36
CA MET A 20 19.12 -19.15 -1.61
C MET A 20 18.98 -17.62 -1.61
N THR A 21 19.15 -16.99 -2.78
CA THR A 21 18.97 -15.54 -2.99
C THR A 21 17.63 -15.21 -3.63
N SER A 22 17.00 -16.19 -4.28
CA SER A 22 15.65 -16.14 -4.81
C SER A 22 15.05 -17.54 -4.80
N VAL A 23 13.71 -17.60 -4.81
CA VAL A 23 12.94 -18.84 -4.88
C VAL A 23 11.85 -18.66 -5.91
N ASP A 24 11.72 -19.59 -6.85
CA ASP A 24 10.64 -19.56 -7.83
C ASP A 24 9.37 -20.16 -7.23
N MET A 25 8.37 -19.30 -7.02
CA MET A 25 7.10 -19.66 -6.39
C MET A 25 6.02 -19.87 -7.46
N PRO A 26 5.17 -20.92 -7.36
CA PRO A 26 4.08 -21.15 -8.31
C PRO A 26 2.95 -20.12 -8.19
N VAL A 27 2.85 -19.50 -7.01
CA VAL A 27 1.88 -18.46 -6.69
C VAL A 27 2.59 -17.33 -5.95
N ARG A 28 2.27 -16.08 -6.31
CA ARG A 28 2.68 -14.88 -5.58
C ARG A 28 1.46 -14.10 -5.13
N GLY A 29 1.58 -13.35 -4.04
CA GLY A 29 0.51 -12.60 -3.44
C GLY A 29 0.81 -11.11 -3.30
N PHE A 30 -0.26 -10.33 -3.18
CA PHE A 30 -0.21 -8.91 -2.86
C PHE A 30 -1.46 -8.48 -2.10
N ILE A 31 -1.33 -7.35 -1.41
CA ILE A 31 -2.44 -6.76 -0.66
C ILE A 31 -3.00 -5.60 -1.48
N SER A 32 -4.30 -5.61 -1.72
CA SER A 32 -5.03 -4.49 -2.32
C SER A 32 -6.03 -3.90 -1.33
N THR A 33 -6.24 -2.59 -1.40
CA THR A 33 -7.29 -1.92 -0.62
C THR A 33 -8.40 -1.45 -1.53
N ASP A 34 -9.65 -1.77 -1.19
CA ASP A 34 -10.80 -1.32 -1.96
C ASP A 34 -11.29 0.09 -1.55
N LYS A 35 -12.35 0.55 -2.21
CA LYS A 35 -12.93 1.90 -2.01
C LYS A 35 -13.55 2.12 -0.62
N ASP A 36 -13.82 1.04 0.12
CA ASP A 36 -14.43 1.03 1.45
C ASP A 36 -13.37 0.78 2.52
N GLY A 37 -12.09 0.77 2.14
CA GLY A 37 -10.96 0.55 3.04
C GLY A 37 -10.74 -0.93 3.38
N LYS A 38 -11.46 -1.86 2.76
CA LYS A 38 -11.26 -3.28 3.00
C LYS A 38 -9.98 -3.74 2.31
N GLN A 39 -9.06 -4.28 3.10
CA GLN A 39 -7.85 -4.92 2.59
C GLN A 39 -8.15 -6.37 2.22
N SER A 40 -7.66 -6.78 1.05
CA SER A 40 -7.77 -8.15 0.55
C SER A 40 -6.38 -8.67 0.22
N VAL A 41 -6.12 -9.91 0.62
CA VAL A 41 -4.95 -10.68 0.18
C VAL A 41 -5.33 -11.38 -1.11
N ASN A 42 -4.60 -11.11 -2.17
CA ASN A 42 -4.81 -11.71 -3.49
C ASN A 42 -3.64 -12.59 -3.84
N PHE A 43 -3.91 -13.65 -4.60
CA PHE A 43 -2.90 -14.59 -5.08
C PHE A 43 -3.02 -14.73 -6.60
N VAL A 44 -1.87 -14.73 -7.27
CA VAL A 44 -1.76 -14.85 -8.73
C VAL A 44 -0.81 -15.98 -9.09
N ARG A 45 -1.18 -16.74 -10.12
CA ARG A 45 -0.33 -17.80 -10.68
C ARG A 45 0.86 -17.18 -11.41
N THR A 46 2.05 -17.71 -11.18
CA THR A 46 3.27 -17.25 -11.86
C THR A 46 3.46 -17.98 -13.20
N GLY A 47 4.32 -17.45 -14.07
CA GLY A 47 4.57 -18.02 -15.41
C GLY A 47 3.45 -17.78 -16.43
N VAL A 48 2.37 -17.09 -16.04
CA VAL A 48 1.26 -16.69 -16.90
C VAL A 48 1.07 -15.17 -16.81
N GLY A 49 0.70 -14.51 -17.91
CA GLY A 49 0.38 -13.08 -17.88
C GLY A 49 1.54 -12.14 -17.54
N GLY A 50 2.79 -12.60 -17.68
CA GLY A 50 4.00 -11.82 -17.36
C GLY A 50 4.35 -11.75 -15.87
N VAL A 51 3.70 -12.55 -15.01
CA VAL A 51 4.05 -12.63 -13.59
C VAL A 51 5.29 -13.51 -13.41
N SER A 52 6.40 -12.91 -12.98
CA SER A 52 7.63 -13.64 -12.67
C SER A 52 7.43 -14.61 -11.51
N ALA A 53 7.97 -15.83 -11.61
CA ALA A 53 7.98 -16.79 -10.51
C ALA A 53 8.96 -16.40 -9.40
N SER A 54 10.01 -15.65 -9.74
CA SER A 54 11.13 -15.43 -8.83
C SER A 54 10.78 -14.45 -7.72
N VAL A 55 10.87 -14.93 -6.49
CA VAL A 55 10.69 -14.16 -5.25
C VAL A 55 12.06 -13.97 -4.59
N PRO A 56 12.50 -12.74 -4.34
CA PRO A 56 13.81 -12.48 -3.72
C PRO A 56 13.83 -12.92 -2.25
N VAL A 57 14.97 -13.45 -1.82
CA VAL A 57 15.24 -13.78 -0.40
C VAL A 57 16.05 -12.65 0.20
N PHE A 58 15.49 -12.00 1.22
CA PHE A 58 16.15 -10.92 1.95
C PHE A 58 16.89 -11.45 3.18
N ARG A 59 18.04 -10.85 3.45
CA ARG A 59 18.83 -11.11 4.66
C ARG A 59 18.72 -9.89 5.57
N PRO A 60 18.05 -10.00 6.72
CA PRO A 60 17.99 -8.92 7.70
C PRO A 60 19.39 -8.57 8.22
N VAL A 61 19.58 -7.28 8.51
CA VAL A 61 20.80 -6.76 9.13
C VAL A 61 20.45 -6.30 10.54
N ARG A 62 21.19 -6.79 11.53
CA ARG A 62 21.05 -6.37 12.93
C ARG A 62 21.43 -4.90 13.10
N ASP A 63 20.56 -4.14 13.73
CA ASP A 63 20.87 -2.82 14.28
C ASP A 63 21.26 -2.97 15.75
N GLU A 64 22.56 -2.91 16.03
CA GLU A 64 23.13 -3.06 17.37
C GLU A 64 22.60 -2.02 18.38
N ALA A 65 22.18 -0.84 17.91
CA ALA A 65 21.68 0.20 18.80
C ALA A 65 20.27 -0.10 19.33
N THR A 66 19.44 -0.77 18.53
CA THR A 66 18.03 -1.03 18.87
C THR A 66 17.75 -2.50 19.21
N GLY A 67 18.65 -3.41 18.84
CA GLY A 67 18.43 -4.85 18.92
C GLY A 67 17.40 -5.38 17.91
N LEU A 68 16.93 -4.54 16.98
CA LEU A 68 16.02 -4.93 15.90
C LEU A 68 16.81 -5.34 14.66
N ASP A 69 16.21 -6.19 13.84
CA ASP A 69 16.73 -6.47 12.50
C ASP A 69 16.03 -5.57 11.47
N LYS A 70 16.73 -5.26 10.37
CA LYS A 70 16.23 -4.37 9.31
C LYS A 70 16.43 -4.99 7.94
N ILE A 71 15.44 -4.81 7.07
CA ILE A 71 15.60 -5.00 5.63
C ILE A 71 15.25 -3.71 4.88
N THR A 72 15.88 -3.51 3.74
CA THR A 72 15.60 -2.36 2.86
C THR A 72 15.06 -2.88 1.55
N LEU A 73 13.77 -2.69 1.32
CA LEU A 73 13.16 -2.95 0.03
C LEU A 73 13.64 -1.91 -0.98
N PRO A 74 14.02 -2.32 -2.20
CA PRO A 74 14.50 -1.39 -3.22
C PRO A 74 13.40 -0.42 -3.62
N ALA A 75 13.81 0.76 -4.11
CA ALA A 75 12.89 1.69 -4.75
C ALA A 75 12.28 1.04 -6.01
N MET A 76 11.04 1.40 -6.29
CA MET A 76 10.32 1.02 -7.51
C MET A 76 9.84 2.29 -8.22
N GLY A 77 9.25 2.16 -9.42
CA GLY A 77 8.74 3.32 -10.16
C GLY A 77 7.81 4.18 -9.29
N GLY A 78 8.24 5.40 -8.93
CA GLY A 78 7.49 6.33 -8.08
C GLY A 78 7.47 5.99 -6.57
N VAL A 79 8.09 4.90 -6.14
CA VAL A 79 8.05 4.44 -4.74
C VAL A 79 9.47 4.44 -4.20
N PRO A 80 9.78 5.22 -3.15
CA PRO A 80 11.12 5.22 -2.56
C PRO A 80 11.42 3.87 -1.90
N ALA A 81 12.71 3.62 -1.65
CA ALA A 81 13.12 2.47 -0.85
C ALA A 81 12.45 2.50 0.53
N GLN A 82 12.05 1.33 1.03
CA GLN A 82 11.33 1.21 2.30
C GLN A 82 12.11 0.33 3.27
N THR A 83 12.21 0.78 4.52
CA THR A 83 12.80 -0.03 5.60
C THR A 83 11.71 -0.77 6.34
N ILE A 84 11.89 -2.08 6.51
CA ILE A 84 11.04 -2.91 7.36
C ILE A 84 11.85 -3.30 8.59
N LEU A 85 11.25 -3.06 9.76
CA LEU A 85 11.79 -3.46 11.05
C LEU A 85 11.26 -4.85 11.40
N ILE A 86 12.17 -5.71 11.87
CA ILE A 86 11.89 -7.07 12.30
C ILE A 86 12.28 -7.15 13.77
N ASN A 87 11.33 -7.53 14.62
CA ASN A 87 11.62 -7.82 16.01
C ASN A 87 12.10 -9.28 16.10
N PRO A 88 13.38 -9.53 16.47
CA PRO A 88 13.90 -10.89 16.55
C PRO A 88 13.38 -11.67 17.77
N VAL A 89 12.73 -11.00 18.71
CA VAL A 89 12.17 -11.63 19.90
C VAL A 89 10.78 -12.20 19.57
N PRO A 90 10.56 -13.51 19.73
CA PRO A 90 9.24 -14.11 19.52
C PRO A 90 8.21 -13.45 20.45
N THR A 91 7.22 -12.79 19.87
CA THR A 91 6.10 -12.23 20.62
C THR A 91 4.82 -12.95 20.24
N GLY A 92 4.09 -13.45 21.24
CA GLY A 92 2.74 -13.97 21.04
C GLY A 92 1.75 -12.88 20.60
N PRO A 93 0.48 -13.24 20.33
CA PRO A 93 -0.53 -12.32 19.85
C PRO A 93 -0.93 -11.25 20.89
N ALA A 94 -0.60 -11.49 22.17
CA ALA A 94 -0.85 -10.56 23.27
C ALA A 94 0.41 -9.78 23.62
N ALA A 95 0.24 -8.52 24.01
CA ALA A 95 1.33 -7.73 24.55
C ALA A 95 1.86 -8.41 25.83
N PRO A 96 3.17 -8.68 25.95
CA PRO A 96 3.72 -9.32 27.13
C PRO A 96 3.61 -8.39 28.35
N SER A 97 3.33 -8.97 29.52
CA SER A 97 3.23 -8.24 30.79
C SER A 97 4.53 -7.48 31.10
N HIS A 98 4.42 -6.41 31.90
CA HIS A 98 5.57 -5.60 32.33
C HIS A 98 5.87 -5.85 33.81
N THR A 99 6.18 -7.09 34.16
CA THR A 99 6.57 -7.49 35.53
C THR A 99 8.09 -7.61 35.64
N GLY A 100 8.59 -7.74 36.88
CA GLY A 100 10.03 -7.94 37.14
C GLY A 100 10.56 -9.35 36.76
N ASN A 101 9.73 -10.23 36.19
CA ASN A 101 10.09 -11.61 35.89
C ASN A 101 10.77 -11.77 34.51
N GLY A 102 11.05 -10.68 33.79
CA GLY A 102 11.61 -10.71 32.45
C GLY A 102 12.71 -9.67 32.24
N SER A 103 13.57 -9.92 31.25
CA SER A 103 14.55 -8.94 30.79
C SER A 103 13.91 -7.92 29.85
N PRO A 104 14.43 -6.69 29.75
CA PRO A 104 13.98 -5.72 28.75
C PRO A 104 14.17 -6.27 27.34
N VAL A 105 13.08 -6.35 26.58
CA VAL A 105 13.08 -6.80 25.18
C VAL A 105 12.25 -5.85 24.32
N PRO A 106 12.57 -5.68 23.02
CA PRO A 106 11.72 -4.93 22.11
C PRO A 106 10.30 -5.51 22.05
N LYS A 107 9.29 -4.65 22.06
CA LYS A 107 7.87 -5.06 21.98
C LYS A 107 7.23 -4.53 20.69
N THR A 108 6.67 -5.44 19.90
CA THR A 108 5.92 -5.10 18.70
C THR A 108 4.55 -4.55 19.08
N PRO A 109 4.10 -3.39 18.55
CA PRO A 109 2.74 -2.92 18.75
C PRO A 109 1.71 -3.95 18.27
N VAL A 110 0.75 -4.29 19.13
CA VAL A 110 -0.32 -5.24 18.78
C VAL A 110 -1.45 -4.50 18.06
N HIS A 111 -2.02 -5.14 17.04
CA HIS A 111 -3.17 -4.59 16.31
C HIS A 111 -4.38 -4.39 17.23
N THR A 112 -5.06 -3.26 17.08
CA THR A 112 -6.27 -2.90 17.86
C THR A 112 -7.35 -2.30 16.95
N GLY A 113 -8.61 -2.30 17.40
CA GLY A 113 -9.72 -1.70 16.68
C GLY A 113 -10.49 -2.70 15.81
N THR A 114 -10.10 -2.87 14.54
CA THR A 114 -10.85 -3.70 13.58
C THR A 114 -10.54 -5.18 13.72
N ASN A 115 -11.55 -6.03 13.53
CA ASN A 115 -11.35 -7.48 13.52
C ASN A 115 -10.68 -7.93 12.22
N VAL A 116 -9.66 -8.79 12.34
CA VAL A 116 -9.07 -9.53 11.22
C VAL A 116 -9.77 -10.89 11.15
N ARG A 117 -10.44 -11.17 10.04
CA ARG A 117 -11.10 -12.45 9.80
C ARG A 117 -10.75 -12.96 8.41
N GLN A 118 -10.71 -14.29 8.26
CA GLN A 118 -10.63 -14.91 6.95
C GLN A 118 -11.83 -14.51 6.10
N ALA A 119 -11.65 -14.42 4.78
CA ALA A 119 -12.76 -14.16 3.87
C ALA A 119 -13.75 -15.33 3.89
N ASP A 120 -15.05 -15.01 3.90
CA ASP A 120 -16.14 -16.00 3.91
C ASP A 120 -16.16 -16.85 2.62
N SER A 121 -15.58 -16.33 1.53
CA SER A 121 -15.42 -17.05 0.26
C SER A 121 -14.17 -16.58 -0.50
N ILE A 122 -13.59 -17.51 -1.28
CA ILE A 122 -12.51 -17.21 -2.22
C ILE A 122 -13.15 -16.83 -3.56
N VAL A 123 -12.74 -15.70 -4.12
CA VAL A 123 -13.27 -15.19 -5.39
C VAL A 123 -12.13 -15.03 -6.39
N VAL A 124 -12.35 -15.47 -7.63
CA VAL A 124 -11.42 -15.24 -8.73
C VAL A 124 -11.66 -13.84 -9.29
N THR A 125 -10.62 -13.02 -9.31
CA THR A 125 -10.66 -11.66 -9.86
C THR A 125 -9.51 -11.46 -10.84
N THR A 126 -9.74 -10.62 -11.85
CA THR A 126 -8.72 -10.26 -12.84
C THR A 126 -8.07 -8.93 -12.46
N PHE A 127 -6.75 -8.88 -12.58
CA PHE A 127 -5.96 -7.68 -12.29
C PHE A 127 -5.29 -7.15 -13.55
N PRO A 128 -5.12 -5.82 -13.68
CA PRO A 128 -4.27 -5.24 -14.71
C PRO A 128 -2.83 -5.78 -14.65
N ALA A 129 -2.19 -5.92 -15.81
CA ALA A 129 -0.83 -6.48 -15.91
C ALA A 129 0.21 -5.70 -15.09
N ASP A 130 0.09 -4.38 -15.04
CA ASP A 130 0.99 -3.49 -14.31
C ASP A 130 0.88 -3.61 -12.77
N VAL A 131 -0.19 -4.20 -12.25
CA VAL A 131 -0.30 -4.54 -10.82
C VAL A 131 0.54 -5.78 -10.52
N VAL A 132 0.40 -6.81 -11.37
CA VAL A 132 0.96 -8.14 -11.12
C VAL A 132 2.40 -8.31 -11.59
N GLN A 133 2.91 -7.37 -12.40
CA GLN A 133 4.31 -7.35 -12.82
C GLN A 133 5.24 -6.74 -11.78
N ASP A 134 4.73 -5.81 -10.95
CA ASP A 134 5.54 -5.07 -10.00
C ASP A 134 5.20 -5.44 -8.53
N LEU A 135 5.05 -6.74 -8.25
CA LEU A 135 4.76 -7.24 -6.90
C LEU A 135 5.93 -6.95 -5.95
N GLN A 136 5.60 -6.46 -4.76
CA GLN A 136 6.57 -6.21 -3.69
C GLN A 136 6.39 -7.26 -2.59
N ASP A 137 6.95 -8.42 -2.86
CA ASP A 137 6.96 -9.61 -2.00
C ASP A 137 8.38 -10.19 -1.92
N PHE A 138 8.66 -10.88 -0.84
CA PHE A 138 9.98 -11.42 -0.55
C PHE A 138 9.91 -12.56 0.45
N ILE A 139 11.02 -13.29 0.59
CA ILE A 139 11.19 -14.34 1.60
C ILE A 139 12.19 -13.87 2.66
N LEU A 140 11.89 -14.18 3.92
CA LEU A 140 12.79 -14.05 5.06
C LEU A 140 13.02 -15.38 5.72
N TRP A 141 14.16 -15.52 6.38
CA TRP A 141 14.41 -16.62 7.31
C TRP A 141 14.28 -16.10 8.74
N GLN A 142 13.55 -16.83 9.57
CA GLN A 142 13.50 -16.61 11.02
C GLN A 142 13.81 -17.93 11.75
N PRO A 143 14.27 -17.88 13.01
CA PRO A 143 14.35 -19.06 13.85
C PRO A 143 12.99 -19.77 13.90
N ASP A 144 13.00 -21.10 13.86
CA ASP A 144 11.77 -21.87 14.05
C ASP A 144 11.31 -21.86 15.52
N ALA A 145 10.13 -22.43 15.79
CA ALA A 145 9.55 -22.46 17.13
C ALA A 145 10.39 -23.21 18.18
N THR A 146 11.36 -24.04 17.75
CA THR A 146 12.29 -24.74 18.65
C THR A 146 13.58 -23.97 18.87
N GLU A 147 13.81 -22.89 18.11
CA GLU A 147 15.04 -22.10 18.08
C GLU A 147 16.30 -22.91 17.73
N THR A 148 16.13 -24.12 17.17
CA THR A 148 17.25 -24.99 16.73
C THR A 148 17.43 -25.01 15.23
N GLY A 149 16.44 -24.54 14.47
CA GLY A 149 16.46 -24.42 13.03
C GLY A 149 15.92 -23.09 12.55
N VAL A 150 15.57 -23.03 11.26
CA VAL A 150 15.02 -21.84 10.61
C VAL A 150 13.82 -22.22 9.75
N GLU A 151 12.85 -21.32 9.70
CA GLU A 151 11.73 -21.39 8.77
C GLU A 151 11.71 -20.19 7.83
N ALA A 152 11.23 -20.41 6.61
CA ALA A 152 11.08 -19.36 5.62
C ALA A 152 9.69 -18.73 5.73
N LEU A 153 9.63 -17.41 5.85
CA LEU A 153 8.43 -16.60 5.77
C LEU A 153 8.31 -15.97 4.40
N TYR A 154 7.17 -16.16 3.74
CA TYR A 154 6.78 -15.40 2.57
C TYR A 154 6.03 -14.16 3.02
N VAL A 155 6.51 -12.98 2.61
CA VAL A 155 6.01 -11.68 3.02
C VAL A 155 5.54 -10.91 1.81
N MET A 156 4.34 -10.36 1.87
CA MET A 156 3.77 -9.48 0.85
C MET A 156 3.50 -8.09 1.43
N VAL A 157 3.81 -7.07 0.65
CA VAL A 157 3.54 -5.66 0.96
C VAL A 157 2.35 -5.19 0.13
N SER A 158 1.59 -4.23 0.67
CA SER A 158 0.49 -3.60 -0.05
C SER A 158 0.99 -2.78 -1.23
N ASP A 159 0.17 -2.64 -2.28
CA ASP A 159 0.49 -1.72 -3.38
C ASP A 159 0.76 -0.31 -2.77
N PRO A 160 1.93 0.30 -3.05
CA PRO A 160 2.26 1.63 -2.54
C PRO A 160 1.28 2.74 -2.94
N LEU A 161 0.43 2.52 -3.94
CA LEU A 161 -0.65 3.41 -4.34
C LEU A 161 -1.94 3.22 -3.53
N ASP A 162 -2.03 2.14 -2.74
CA ASP A 162 -3.10 1.86 -1.79
C ASP A 162 -2.72 2.33 -0.37
N SER A 163 -2.61 3.65 -0.19
CA SER A 163 -2.13 4.30 1.04
C SER A 163 -3.24 4.81 1.97
N GLY A 164 -4.40 4.14 1.99
CA GLY A 164 -5.56 4.51 2.81
C GLY A 164 -6.34 5.69 2.25
N ARG A 165 -5.71 6.87 2.13
CA ARG A 165 -6.33 8.03 1.44
C ARG A 165 -6.54 7.73 -0.04
N PHE A 166 -5.59 7.05 -0.66
CA PHE A 166 -5.61 6.71 -2.08
C PHE A 166 -5.76 5.21 -2.26
N THR A 167 -6.36 4.85 -3.39
CA THR A 167 -6.26 3.51 -3.95
C THR A 167 -5.84 3.63 -5.40
N ARG A 168 -5.04 2.67 -5.89
CA ARG A 168 -4.65 2.57 -7.29
C ARG A 168 -5.87 2.64 -8.20
N LYS A 169 -6.93 1.90 -7.84
CA LYS A 169 -8.18 1.85 -8.59
C LYS A 169 -8.82 3.22 -8.73
N GLN A 170 -8.84 4.01 -7.67
CA GLN A 170 -9.42 5.35 -7.72
C GLN A 170 -8.52 6.33 -8.47
N LEU A 171 -7.21 6.25 -8.29
CA LEU A 171 -6.24 7.05 -9.05
C LEU A 171 -6.37 6.76 -10.56
N ASP A 172 -6.42 5.49 -10.96
CA ASP A 172 -6.60 5.09 -12.37
C ASP A 172 -7.90 5.67 -12.95
N LYS A 173 -9.01 5.50 -12.24
CA LYS A 173 -10.32 6.01 -12.66
C LYS A 173 -10.32 7.53 -12.84
N LYS A 174 -9.53 8.23 -12.04
CA LYS A 174 -9.47 9.71 -12.02
C LYS A 174 -8.26 10.28 -12.75
N PHE A 175 -7.44 9.44 -13.37
CA PHE A 175 -6.25 9.85 -14.10
C PHE A 175 -6.55 10.74 -15.30
N LYS A 176 -7.79 10.72 -15.81
CA LYS A 176 -8.28 11.67 -16.81
C LYS A 176 -8.18 13.15 -16.41
N HIS A 177 -7.99 13.44 -15.12
CA HIS A 177 -7.79 14.79 -14.60
C HIS A 177 -6.32 15.09 -14.28
N ALA A 178 -5.39 14.17 -14.55
CA ALA A 178 -3.98 14.35 -14.21
C ALA A 178 -3.34 15.56 -14.94
N SER A 179 -3.82 15.88 -16.14
CA SER A 179 -3.40 17.06 -16.90
C SER A 179 -3.70 18.38 -16.18
N ASP A 180 -4.80 18.45 -15.41
CA ASP A 180 -5.14 19.62 -14.60
C ASP A 180 -4.10 19.86 -13.49
N PHE A 181 -3.37 18.81 -13.13
CA PHE A 181 -2.30 18.79 -12.14
C PHE A 181 -0.90 18.80 -12.79
N GLY A 182 -0.80 19.15 -14.07
CA GLY A 182 0.47 19.32 -14.78
C GLY A 182 1.10 18.03 -15.29
N ILE A 183 0.38 16.90 -15.30
CA ILE A 183 0.87 15.62 -15.79
C ILE A 183 0.39 15.42 -17.22
N ALA A 184 1.28 15.62 -18.19
CA ALA A 184 0.96 15.53 -19.60
C ALA A 184 0.90 14.08 -20.14
N ASP A 185 1.51 13.12 -19.44
CA ASP A 185 1.53 11.73 -19.86
C ASP A 185 0.12 11.11 -19.75
N THR A 186 -0.35 10.52 -20.85
CA THR A 186 -1.66 9.87 -20.94
C THR A 186 -1.58 8.37 -20.63
N LYS A 187 -0.37 7.80 -20.59
CA LYS A 187 -0.15 6.39 -20.28
C LYS A 187 -0.38 6.15 -18.80
N LYS A 188 -1.30 5.24 -18.48
CA LYS A 188 -1.52 4.79 -17.11
C LYS A 188 -0.55 3.66 -16.77
N ASN A 189 0.29 3.90 -15.79
CA ASN A 189 1.21 2.93 -15.21
C ASN A 189 1.57 3.36 -13.78
N ARG A 190 2.35 2.56 -13.05
CA ARG A 190 2.71 2.86 -11.66
C ARG A 190 3.36 4.25 -11.51
N VAL A 191 4.27 4.63 -12.41
CA VAL A 191 4.99 5.91 -12.34
C VAL A 191 4.02 7.08 -12.49
N THR A 192 3.17 7.07 -13.50
CA THR A 192 2.25 8.18 -13.76
C THR A 192 1.13 8.27 -12.72
N LEU A 193 0.62 7.13 -12.24
CA LEU A 193 -0.32 7.10 -11.11
C LEU A 193 0.30 7.62 -9.82
N THR A 194 1.60 7.36 -9.60
CA THR A 194 2.35 7.92 -8.48
C THR A 194 2.50 9.43 -8.63
N GLN A 195 2.90 9.93 -9.79
CA GLN A 195 2.97 11.37 -10.06
C GLN A 195 1.62 12.05 -9.76
N TYR A 196 0.52 11.41 -10.17
CA TYR A 196 -0.82 11.94 -9.91
C TYR A 196 -1.18 11.95 -8.42
N ARG A 197 -0.89 10.87 -7.69
CA ARG A 197 -1.02 10.83 -6.23
C ARG A 197 -0.21 11.97 -5.59
N ASP A 198 1.05 12.12 -5.98
CA ASP A 198 1.97 13.09 -5.38
C ASP A 198 1.55 14.53 -5.70
N ALA A 199 1.03 14.80 -6.90
CA ALA A 199 0.48 16.10 -7.27
C ALA A 199 -0.78 16.44 -6.44
N ILE A 200 -1.65 15.46 -6.18
CA ILE A 200 -2.80 15.65 -5.28
C ILE A 200 -2.32 15.89 -3.84
N GLU A 201 -1.31 15.16 -3.36
CA GLU A 201 -0.73 15.42 -2.04
C GLU A 201 -0.09 16.79 -1.94
N ALA A 202 0.65 17.22 -2.95
CA ALA A 202 1.25 18.55 -3.02
C ALA A 202 0.17 19.63 -2.97
N HIS A 203 -0.92 19.46 -3.74
CA HIS A 203 -2.09 20.36 -3.67
C HIS A 203 -2.66 20.43 -2.25
N LEU A 204 -2.82 19.30 -1.56
CA LEU A 204 -3.36 19.28 -0.19
C LEU A 204 -2.41 19.86 0.87
N LYS A 205 -1.09 19.85 0.62
CA LYS A 205 -0.06 20.39 1.52
C LYS A 205 0.28 21.86 1.22
N ASP A 206 -0.12 22.37 0.06
CA ASP A 206 0.09 23.76 -0.32
C ASP A 206 -0.61 24.69 0.68
N ARG A 207 0.13 25.72 1.13
CA ARG A 207 -0.32 26.69 2.11
C ARG A 207 -1.47 27.56 1.59
N ASP A 208 -1.59 27.71 0.28
CA ASP A 208 -2.66 28.47 -0.36
C ASP A 208 -3.93 27.62 -0.59
N THR A 209 -3.84 26.30 -0.37
CA THR A 209 -5.01 25.42 -0.48
C THR A 209 -5.89 25.53 0.76
N VAL A 210 -7.17 25.85 0.54
CA VAL A 210 -8.15 26.05 1.59
C VAL A 210 -9.30 25.06 1.49
N LYS A 211 -9.88 24.68 2.63
CA LYS A 211 -11.15 23.96 2.67
C LYS A 211 -12.27 24.89 2.19
N LYS A 212 -12.89 24.58 1.05
CA LYS A 212 -13.94 25.40 0.42
C LYS A 212 -15.09 24.53 -0.06
N GLY A 213 -16.04 24.30 0.86
CA GLY A 213 -17.34 23.71 0.60
C GLY A 213 -17.35 22.20 0.34
N THR A 214 -18.36 21.72 -0.38
CA THR A 214 -18.69 20.30 -0.53
C THR A 214 -19.05 19.96 -1.97
N TYR A 215 -18.95 18.68 -2.33
CA TYR A 215 -19.35 18.20 -3.65
C TYR A 215 -20.82 17.78 -3.64
N ARG A 216 -21.65 18.32 -4.54
CA ARG A 216 -23.10 18.10 -4.57
C ARG A 216 -23.49 16.63 -4.63
N ARG A 217 -22.72 15.80 -5.34
CA ARG A 217 -23.01 14.34 -5.46
C ARG A 217 -22.53 13.53 -4.26
N ASN A 218 -21.81 14.14 -3.33
CA ASN A 218 -21.37 13.54 -2.08
C ASN A 218 -21.34 14.63 -1.00
N THR A 219 -22.48 14.94 -0.42
CA THR A 219 -22.66 16.11 0.45
C THR A 219 -21.84 16.05 1.75
N SER A 220 -21.39 14.86 2.16
CA SER A 220 -20.49 14.67 3.30
C SER A 220 -19.00 14.81 2.93
N SER A 221 -18.69 15.04 1.65
CA SER A 221 -17.34 15.31 1.19
C SER A 221 -16.85 16.70 1.59
N THR A 222 -15.53 16.87 1.57
CA THR A 222 -14.86 18.15 1.71
C THR A 222 -14.07 18.46 0.44
N VAL A 223 -14.22 19.68 -0.06
CA VAL A 223 -13.46 20.19 -1.21
C VAL A 223 -12.30 21.07 -0.72
N TYR A 224 -11.10 20.81 -1.24
CA TYR A 224 -9.87 21.56 -1.01
C TYR A 224 -9.51 22.32 -2.28
N PHE A 225 -9.55 23.65 -2.23
CA PHE A 225 -9.38 24.52 -3.39
C PHE A 225 -8.11 25.36 -3.26
N ASN A 226 -7.38 25.48 -4.37
CA ASN A 226 -6.22 26.36 -4.46
C ASN A 226 -6.52 27.51 -5.43
N PRO A 227 -6.48 28.78 -4.99
CA PRO A 227 -6.83 29.92 -5.84
C PRO A 227 -5.78 30.26 -6.89
N LYS A 228 -4.55 29.75 -6.78
CA LYS A 228 -3.48 30.01 -7.76
C LYS A 228 -3.59 29.07 -8.96
N SER A 229 -3.76 27.78 -8.71
CA SER A 229 -3.90 26.78 -9.77
C SER A 229 -5.34 26.63 -10.28
N MET A 230 -6.30 27.14 -9.50
CA MET A 230 -7.74 26.90 -9.67
C MET A 230 -8.13 25.42 -9.52
N ASN A 231 -7.25 24.57 -8.98
CA ASN A 231 -7.54 23.16 -8.79
C ASN A 231 -8.40 22.91 -7.55
N VAL A 232 -9.21 21.86 -7.63
CA VAL A 232 -9.96 21.30 -6.50
C VAL A 232 -9.60 19.84 -6.30
N VAL A 233 -9.50 19.43 -5.03
CA VAL A 233 -9.39 18.04 -4.60
C VAL A 233 -10.56 17.73 -3.67
N ILE A 234 -11.27 16.64 -3.95
CA ILE A 234 -12.46 16.23 -3.20
C ILE A 234 -12.12 15.00 -2.39
N LEU A 235 -12.27 15.10 -1.07
CA LEU A 235 -12.14 13.97 -0.15
C LEU A 235 -13.52 13.60 0.40
N LYS A 236 -13.82 12.31 0.52
CA LYS A 236 -15.02 11.85 1.21
C LYS A 236 -14.93 12.13 2.72
N ALA A 237 -16.01 11.88 3.45
CA ALA A 237 -16.07 12.04 4.90
C ALA A 237 -15.00 11.23 5.67
N ASP A 238 -14.64 10.05 5.16
CA ASP A 238 -13.58 9.17 5.70
C ASP A 238 -12.15 9.62 5.35
N GLY A 239 -12.01 10.75 4.64
CA GLY A 239 -10.73 11.27 4.17
C GLY A 239 -10.20 10.62 2.89
N SER A 240 -10.89 9.63 2.32
CA SER A 240 -10.48 8.99 1.07
C SER A 240 -10.67 9.90 -0.14
N PHE A 241 -9.74 9.83 -1.08
CA PHE A 241 -9.76 10.58 -2.32
C PHE A 241 -10.97 10.20 -3.18
N LEU A 242 -11.76 11.18 -3.60
CA LEU A 242 -12.90 10.98 -4.48
C LEU A 242 -12.60 11.39 -5.92
N SER A 243 -12.11 12.61 -6.13
CA SER A 243 -11.83 13.16 -7.47
C SER A 243 -11.06 14.47 -7.34
N ALA A 244 -10.53 14.95 -8.45
CA ALA A 244 -9.92 16.28 -8.55
C ALA A 244 -10.03 16.79 -9.98
N TRP A 245 -10.01 18.12 -10.18
CA TRP A 245 -9.95 18.78 -11.50
C TRP A 245 -9.65 20.27 -11.34
N ARG A 246 -9.40 20.97 -12.46
CA ARG A 246 -9.29 22.43 -12.50
C ARG A 246 -10.65 23.10 -12.68
N ILE A 247 -10.94 24.14 -11.90
CA ILE A 247 -12.12 24.97 -12.05
C ILE A 247 -11.90 25.96 -13.19
N ASP A 248 -12.85 26.01 -14.12
CA ASP A 248 -12.93 27.09 -15.10
C ASP A 248 -13.82 28.22 -14.54
N PRO A 249 -13.25 29.40 -14.19
CA PRO A 249 -14.03 30.51 -13.64
C PRO A 249 -14.96 31.17 -14.66
N THR A 250 -14.84 30.84 -15.96
CA THR A 250 -15.69 31.40 -17.02
C THR A 250 -16.97 30.60 -17.23
N GLU A 251 -16.95 29.31 -16.88
CA GLU A 251 -18.12 28.44 -16.95
C GLU A 251 -19.09 28.67 -15.77
N GLU A 252 -20.38 28.48 -16.02
CA GLU A 252 -21.45 28.67 -15.02
C GLU A 252 -21.20 27.86 -13.73
N ASN A 253 -20.87 26.58 -13.86
CA ASN A 253 -20.60 25.71 -12.72
C ASN A 253 -19.38 26.17 -11.91
N GLY A 254 -18.33 26.66 -12.57
CA GLY A 254 -17.15 27.20 -11.89
C GLY A 254 -17.47 28.48 -11.14
N ARG A 255 -18.26 29.38 -11.74
CA ARG A 255 -18.74 30.61 -11.07
C ARG A 255 -19.59 30.28 -9.85
N ILE A 256 -20.53 29.34 -9.97
CA ILE A 256 -21.37 28.88 -8.86
C ILE A 256 -20.49 28.34 -7.72
N TYR A 257 -19.51 27.50 -8.02
CA TYR A 257 -18.60 26.97 -7.01
C TYR A 257 -17.80 28.09 -6.31
N LEU A 258 -17.25 29.03 -7.07
CA LEU A 258 -16.42 30.10 -6.51
C LEU A 258 -17.21 31.01 -5.55
N VAL A 259 -18.51 31.19 -5.78
CA VAL A 259 -19.40 31.99 -4.93
C VAL A 259 -19.98 31.17 -3.77
N SER A 260 -20.55 30.00 -4.05
CA SER A 260 -21.34 29.23 -3.08
C SER A 260 -20.54 28.17 -2.31
N GLY A 261 -19.37 27.78 -2.82
CA GLY A 261 -18.61 26.62 -2.33
C GLY A 261 -19.25 25.27 -2.66
N VAL A 262 -20.37 25.22 -3.39
CA VAL A 262 -21.00 23.98 -3.83
C VAL A 262 -20.41 23.57 -5.17
N LEU A 263 -19.71 22.44 -5.18
CA LEU A 263 -19.02 21.88 -6.35
C LEU A 263 -19.87 20.84 -7.08
#